data_AF-A0A9X7CGT2-F1
#
_entry.id   AF-A0A9X7CGT2-F1
#
_cell.length_a   1.000
_cell.length_b   1.000
_cell.length_c   1.000
_cell.angle_alpha   90.00
_cell.angle_beta   90.00
_cell.angle_gamma   90.00
#
_symmetry.space_group_name_H-M   'P 1'
#
loop_
_entity.id
_entity.type
_entity.pdbx_description
1 polymer ?
#
loop_
_entity_poly.entity_id
_entity_poly.type
_entity_poly.pdbx_seq_one_letter_code
_entity_poly.pdbx_strand_id
1 'polypeptide(L)'
;HEYITTGQDDSKFGFGVSNGQAMQAIGFALQKSNYNVLGIHSHIGSQIFETAGFVRAIEVLRQFLVEVREQTNYVVKVLNVGGGFGIRYTESDTP
;
A
#
# COMPACT_ATOMS: atom_id res chain seq x y z
N HIS A 1 5.23 -22.19 2.42
CA HIS A 1 4.61 -21.23 1.49
C HIS A 1 5.50 -20.01 1.46
N GLU A 2 6.35 -19.89 0.43
CA GLU A 2 7.12 -18.67 0.22
C GLU A 2 6.14 -17.51 0.13
N TYR A 3 6.22 -16.61 1.09
CA TYR A 3 5.59 -15.31 1.01
C TYR A 3 6.22 -14.64 -0.21
N ILE A 4 5.53 -14.67 -1.35
CA ILE A 4 5.87 -13.90 -2.55
C ILE A 4 5.74 -12.44 -2.13
N THR A 5 6.78 -11.95 -1.48
CA THR A 5 6.92 -10.59 -0.98
C THR A 5 7.46 -9.80 -2.14
N THR A 6 6.60 -9.64 -3.13
CA THR A 6 6.85 -8.75 -4.23
C THR A 6 5.58 -7.94 -4.37
N GLY A 7 5.66 -6.66 -4.01
CA GLY A 7 5.00 -5.65 -4.83
C GLY A 7 5.60 -5.80 -6.21
N GLN A 8 5.11 -6.80 -6.93
CA GLN A 8 5.71 -7.31 -8.15
C GLN A 8 5.53 -6.17 -9.15
N ASP A 9 6.64 -5.66 -9.67
CA ASP A 9 6.64 -4.64 -10.73
C ASP A 9 5.89 -5.12 -12.00
N ASP A 10 5.43 -6.38 -12.02
CA ASP A 10 4.56 -6.99 -13.04
C ASP A 10 3.07 -7.09 -12.62
N SER A 11 2.67 -6.33 -11.59
CA SER A 11 1.26 -6.19 -11.23
C SER A 11 0.56 -5.23 -12.19
N LYS A 12 -0.61 -5.63 -12.70
CA LYS A 12 -1.51 -4.74 -13.46
C LYS A 12 -2.12 -3.60 -12.62
N PHE A 13 -1.88 -3.59 -11.31
CA PHE A 13 -2.48 -2.66 -10.36
C PHE A 13 -1.45 -1.77 -9.69
N GLY A 14 -1.85 -0.51 -9.50
CA GLY A 14 -1.15 0.45 -8.66
C GLY A 14 0.07 1.07 -9.34
N PHE A 15 0.87 1.73 -8.52
CA PHE A 15 2.11 2.40 -8.91
C PHE A 15 3.23 1.89 -8.00
N GLY A 16 4.37 1.52 -8.57
CA GLY A 16 5.51 1.05 -7.79
C GLY A 16 6.07 2.15 -6.88
N VAL A 17 6.29 1.80 -5.61
CA VAL A 17 6.99 2.69 -4.65
C VAL A 17 8.50 2.66 -4.92
N SER A 18 9.06 1.46 -5.11
CA SER A 18 10.49 1.22 -5.37
C SER A 18 11.00 1.87 -6.65
N ASN A 19 10.16 1.92 -7.70
CA ASN A 19 10.50 2.47 -9.00
C ASN A 19 10.11 3.95 -9.17
N GLY A 20 9.58 4.58 -8.11
CA GLY A 20 9.23 6.01 -8.08
C GLY A 20 7.91 6.39 -8.76
N GLN A 21 7.20 5.47 -9.42
CA GLN A 21 5.91 5.74 -10.07
C GLN A 21 4.87 6.30 -9.09
N ALA A 22 4.84 5.78 -7.85
CA ALA A 22 3.90 6.24 -6.83
C ALA A 22 4.12 7.73 -6.48
N MET A 23 5.38 8.17 -6.39
CA MET A 23 5.72 9.57 -6.14
C MET A 23 5.30 10.47 -7.31
N GLN A 24 5.55 10.02 -8.54
CA GLN A 24 5.12 10.76 -9.74
C GLN A 24 3.59 10.89 -9.79
N ALA A 25 2.86 9.82 -9.49
CA ALA A 25 1.40 9.79 -9.51
C ALA A 25 0.78 10.74 -8.47
N ILE A 26 1.26 10.71 -7.22
CA ILE A 26 0.73 11.60 -6.17
C ILE A 26 1.10 13.05 -6.43
N GLY A 27 2.33 13.33 -6.90
CA GLY A 27 2.75 14.67 -7.28
C GLY A 27 1.89 15.24 -8.41
N PHE A 28 1.61 14.44 -9.45
CA PHE A 28 0.70 14.83 -10.52
C PHE A 28 -0.73 15.09 -10.02
N ALA A 29 -1.26 14.22 -9.15
CA ALA A 29 -2.61 14.36 -8.62
C ALA A 29 -2.78 15.62 -7.76
N LEU A 30 -1.77 15.97 -6.96
CA LEU A 30 -1.78 17.17 -6.12
C LEU A 30 -1.74 18.48 -6.93
N GLN A 31 -1.28 18.45 -8.18
CA GLN A 31 -1.31 19.61 -9.07
C GLN A 31 -2.68 19.87 -9.73
N LYS A 32 -3.65 18.96 -9.57
CA LYS A 32 -4.96 19.06 -10.20
C LYS A 32 -5.96 19.73 -9.28
N SER A 33 -6.43 20.92 -9.65
CA SER A 33 -7.41 21.70 -8.89
C SER A 33 -8.77 21.01 -8.74
N ASN A 34 -9.09 20.05 -9.61
CA ASN A 34 -10.33 19.28 -9.58
C ASN A 34 -10.22 17.97 -8.76
N TYR A 35 -9.07 17.68 -8.15
CA TYR A 35 -8.87 16.52 -7.28
C TYR A 35 -8.66 16.93 -5.83
N ASN A 36 -9.25 16.17 -4.91
CA ASN A 36 -8.98 16.25 -3.48
C ASN A 36 -8.32 14.94 -3.04
N VAL A 37 -6.99 14.90 -3.06
CA VAL A 37 -6.21 13.70 -2.75
C VAL A 37 -6.27 13.41 -1.25
N LEU A 38 -7.10 12.48 -0.79
CA LEU A 38 -7.20 12.17 0.65
C LEU A 38 -6.05 11.28 1.15
N GLY A 39 -5.52 10.43 0.28
CA GLY A 39 -4.38 9.57 0.61
C GLY A 39 -4.15 8.40 -0.32
N ILE A 40 -3.58 7.33 0.22
CA ILE A 40 -3.09 6.18 -0.55
C ILE A 40 -3.74 4.86 -0.10
N HIS A 41 -3.72 3.89 -1.00
CA HIS A 41 -4.22 2.55 -0.77
C HIS A 41 -3.16 1.51 -1.13
N SER A 42 -3.09 0.43 -0.34
CA SER A 42 -2.30 -0.76 -0.64
C SER A 42 -3.11 -2.00 -0.31
N HIS A 43 -2.92 -3.07 -1.08
CA HIS A 43 -3.49 -4.38 -0.82
C HIS A 43 -2.42 -5.43 -1.10
N ILE A 44 -2.19 -6.32 -0.15
CA ILE A 44 -1.02 -7.21 -0.14
C ILE A 44 -1.36 -8.69 -0.37
N GLY A 45 -2.64 -9.03 -0.56
CA GLY A 45 -3.08 -10.39 -0.83
C GLY A 45 -4.36 -10.78 -0.11
N SER A 46 -4.67 -12.07 -0.13
CA SER A 46 -5.84 -12.69 0.48
C SER A 46 -5.46 -13.86 1.37
N GLN A 47 -6.36 -14.26 2.27
CA GLN A 47 -6.13 -15.37 3.23
C GLN A 47 -4.85 -15.19 4.05
N ILE A 48 -4.57 -13.96 4.45
CA ILE A 48 -3.45 -13.62 5.32
C ILE A 48 -3.88 -13.86 6.77
N PHE A 49 -3.26 -14.85 7.41
CA PHE A 49 -3.51 -15.20 8.81
C PHE A 49 -2.56 -14.49 9.77
N GLU A 50 -1.36 -14.13 9.32
CA GLU A 50 -0.36 -13.46 10.16
C GLU A 50 -0.30 -11.96 9.91
N THR A 51 -0.24 -11.17 10.98
CA THR A 51 -0.17 -9.69 10.87
C THR A 51 1.18 -9.18 10.39
N ALA A 52 2.23 -10.01 10.42
CA ALA A 52 3.60 -9.62 10.06
C ALA A 52 3.70 -9.03 8.64
N GLY A 53 2.95 -9.60 7.68
CA GLY A 53 2.90 -9.07 6.32
C GLY A 53 2.31 -7.65 6.25
N PHE A 54 1.24 -7.38 7.00
CA PHE A 54 0.64 -6.04 7.07
C PHE A 54 1.58 -5.04 7.75
N VAL A 55 2.24 -5.44 8.85
CA VAL A 55 3.22 -4.57 9.53
C VAL A 55 4.32 -4.16 8.56
N ARG A 56 4.89 -5.11 7.81
CA ARG A 56 5.95 -4.83 6.83
C ARG A 56 5.47 -3.88 5.73
N ALA A 57 4.26 -4.09 5.22
CA ALA A 57 3.66 -3.22 4.22
C ALA A 57 3.45 -1.78 4.75
N ILE A 58 2.95 -1.66 5.99
CA ILE A 58 2.76 -0.35 6.65
C ILE A 58 4.08 0.37 6.86
N GLU A 59 5.17 -0.33 7.20
CA GLU A 59 6.50 0.28 7.32
C GLU A 59 6.96 0.91 6.00
N VAL A 60 6.80 0.20 4.88
CA VAL A 60 7.13 0.71 3.54
C VAL A 60 6.26 1.93 3.19
N LEU A 61 4.95 1.84 3.43
CA LEU A 61 4.01 2.93 3.15
C LEU A 61 4.30 4.15 4.04
N ARG A 62 4.64 3.94 5.32
CA ARG A 62 5.04 5.02 6.24
C ARG A 62 6.25 5.77 5.70
N GLN A 63 7.28 5.04 5.25
CA GLN A 63 8.48 5.67 4.69
C GLN A 63 8.14 6.49 3.44
N PHE A 64 7.33 5.94 2.54
CA PHE A 64 6.85 6.66 1.37
C PHE A 64 6.04 7.92 1.72
N LEU A 65 5.16 7.86 2.73
CA LEU A 65 4.38 9.02 3.17
C LEU A 65 5.26 10.14 3.76
N VAL A 66 6.37 9.78 4.42
CA VAL A 66 7.37 10.77 4.88
C VAL A 66 7.99 11.47 3.67
N GLU A 67 8.41 10.73 2.66
CA GLU A 67 8.98 11.29 1.42
C GLU A 67 7.99 12.18 0.68
N VAL A 68 6.71 11.79 0.61
CA VAL A 68 5.65 12.62 0.00
C VAL A 68 5.56 13.95 0.72
N ARG A 69 5.51 13.94 2.06
CA ARG A 69 5.46 15.17 2.85
C ARG A 69 6.67 16.05 2.59
N GLU A 70 7.86 15.48 2.56
CA GLU A 70 9.11 16.22 2.36
C GLU A 70 9.20 16.86 0.96
N GLN A 71 8.75 16.15 -0.08
CA GLN A 71 8.86 16.63 -1.46
C GLN A 71 7.71 17.54 -1.90
N THR A 72 6.52 17.38 -1.31
CA THR A 72 5.30 18.06 -1.77
C THR A 72 4.69 19.01 -0.73
N ASN A 73 5.22 19.00 0.49
CA ASN A 73 4.64 19.68 1.67
C ASN A 73 3.19 19.24 1.98
N TYR A 74 2.75 18.10 1.41
CA TYR A 74 1.42 17.54 1.62
C TYR A 74 1.43 16.46 2.69
N VAL A 75 0.53 16.58 3.68
CA VAL A 75 0.33 15.53 4.70
C VAL A 75 -0.88 14.70 4.31
N VAL A 76 -0.64 13.45 3.94
CA VAL A 76 -1.69 12.47 3.64
C VAL A 76 -2.55 12.22 4.87
N LYS A 77 -3.88 12.23 4.69
CA LYS A 77 -4.86 12.08 5.77
C LYS A 77 -5.37 10.66 5.92
N VAL A 78 -5.34 9.87 4.84
CA VAL A 78 -5.89 8.52 4.80
C VAL A 78 -4.84 7.53 4.33
N LEU A 79 -4.59 6.51 5.13
CA LEU A 79 -3.87 5.31 4.72
C LEU A 79 -4.84 4.13 4.74
N ASN A 80 -5.19 3.62 3.57
CA ASN A 80 -6.02 2.43 3.44
C ASN A 80 -5.13 1.20 3.17
N VAL A 81 -5.03 0.30 4.13
CA VAL A 81 -4.17 -0.90 4.05
C VAL A 81 -4.85 -2.11 3.39
N GLY A 82 -6.04 -1.89 2.81
CA GLY A 82 -6.80 -2.91 2.11
C GLY A 82 -7.38 -3.98 3.03
N GLY A 83 -7.96 -5.00 2.40
CA GLY A 83 -8.39 -6.22 3.07
C GLY A 83 -7.33 -7.32 2.95
N GLY A 84 -7.78 -8.57 3.06
CA GLY A 84 -6.92 -9.75 2.91
C GLY A 84 -6.87 -10.65 4.14
N PHE A 85 -7.47 -10.22 5.25
CA PHE A 85 -7.64 -11.03 6.45
C PHE A 85 -8.30 -12.36 6.10
N GLY A 86 -7.63 -13.44 6.50
CA GLY A 86 -8.13 -14.77 6.23
C GLY A 86 -9.35 -15.13 7.07
N ILE A 87 -10.20 -15.97 6.50
CA ILE A 87 -11.24 -16.67 7.24
C ILE A 87 -10.89 -18.15 7.33
N ARG A 88 -11.52 -18.83 8.30
CA ARG A 88 -11.39 -20.27 8.46
C ARG A 88 -12.28 -20.98 7.44
N TYR A 89 -11.67 -21.68 6.47
CA TYR A 89 -12.40 -22.54 5.52
C TYR A 89 -12.42 -24.00 5.98
N THR A 90 -11.36 -24.43 6.66
CA THR A 90 -11.16 -25.79 7.15
C THR A 90 -10.78 -25.80 8.62
N GLU A 91 -10.86 -26.98 9.25
CA GLU A 91 -10.48 -27.10 10.66
C GLU A 91 -8.98 -26.83 10.91
N SER A 92 -8.12 -26.97 9.91
CA SER A 92 -6.70 -26.66 10.02
C SER A 92 -6.36 -25.17 9.90
N ASP A 93 -7.28 -24.34 9.41
CA ASP A 93 -7.01 -22.91 9.28
C ASP A 93 -7.08 -22.22 10.65
N THR A 94 -6.11 -21.36 10.91
CA THR A 94 -5.94 -20.59 12.16
C THR A 94 -5.80 -19.10 11.85
N PRO A 95 -6.87 -18.44 11.34
CA PRO A 95 -6.89 -17.01 11.09
C PRO A 95 -6.80 -16.16 12.37
#